data_AF-A0A150VIS5-F1
#
_entry.id   AF-A0A150VIS5-F1
#
_cell.length_a   1.000
_cell.length_b   1.000
_cell.length_c   1.000
_cell.angle_alpha   90.00
_cell.angle_beta   90.00
_cell.angle_gamma   90.00
#
_symmetry.space_group_name_H-M   'P 1'
#
loop_
_entity.id
_entity.type
_entity.pdbx_description
1 polymer ?
#
loop_
_entity_poly.entity_id
_entity_poly.type
_entity_poly.pdbx_seq_one_letter_code
_entity_poly.pdbx_strand_id
1 'polypeptide(L)'
;MQTAVLGSQLNTAPRKRIAKACDQCNGRRAKCDGERPCKSCRECCIHCTYNRESRRQSRVVRAKSKRQAIVPLYASDQARTPP
;
A
#
# COMPACT_ATOMS: atom_id res chain seq x y z
N MET A 1 -18.36 9.69 44.54
CA MET A 1 -18.34 9.78 43.07
C MET A 1 -16.93 9.52 42.52
N GLN A 2 -16.37 8.31 42.66
CA GLN A 2 -15.06 7.98 42.07
C GLN A 2 -15.19 6.73 41.21
N THR A 3 -15.11 6.91 39.89
CA THR A 3 -15.19 5.86 38.86
C THR A 3 -13.82 5.18 38.72
N ALA A 4 -13.72 3.94 39.18
CA ALA A 4 -12.52 3.12 38.99
C ALA A 4 -12.60 2.35 37.66
N VAL A 5 -11.69 2.66 36.72
CA VAL A 5 -11.47 1.87 35.50
C VAL A 5 -10.52 0.72 35.82
N LEU A 6 -11.05 -0.50 35.91
CA LEU A 6 -10.27 -1.73 36.11
C LEU A 6 -9.77 -2.26 34.75
N GLY A 7 -8.50 -2.01 34.45
CA GLY A 7 -7.79 -2.58 33.29
C GLY A 7 -7.23 -3.97 33.59
N SER A 8 -8.06 -5.01 33.46
CA SER A 8 -7.73 -6.42 33.66
C SER A 8 -6.64 -6.93 32.70
N GLN A 9 -5.45 -7.25 33.22
CA GLN A 9 -4.34 -7.84 32.46
C GLN A 9 -3.81 -9.11 33.13
N LEU A 10 -4.66 -10.15 33.20
CA LEU A 10 -4.27 -11.46 33.73
C LEU A 10 -4.40 -12.51 32.63
N ASN A 11 -3.45 -12.55 31.69
CA ASN A 11 -3.03 -13.78 31.00
C ASN A 11 -1.75 -13.54 30.19
N THR A 12 -0.59 -13.86 30.77
CA THR A 12 0.74 -13.69 30.14
C THR A 12 1.25 -15.03 29.62
N ALA A 13 0.48 -15.68 28.73
CA ALA A 13 1.13 -16.46 27.69
C ALA A 13 1.70 -15.45 26.69
N PRO A 14 2.99 -15.52 26.30
CA PRO A 14 3.55 -14.59 25.33
C PRO A 14 2.77 -14.72 24.03
N ARG A 15 1.91 -13.74 23.76
CA ARG A 15 1.15 -13.70 22.50
C ARG A 15 2.19 -13.65 21.40
N LYS A 16 2.13 -14.62 20.48
CA LYS A 16 3.03 -14.68 19.32
C LYS A 16 2.98 -13.32 18.63
N ARG A 17 4.09 -12.59 18.66
CA ARG A 17 4.18 -11.28 18.03
C ARG A 17 3.95 -11.45 16.54
N ILE A 18 2.86 -10.89 16.05
CA ILE A 18 2.55 -10.95 14.63
C ILE A 18 3.41 -9.94 13.87
N ALA A 19 3.89 -10.35 12.68
CA ALA A 19 4.71 -9.49 11.83
C ALA A 19 3.89 -8.42 11.10
N LYS A 20 2.61 -8.69 10.79
CA LYS A 20 1.75 -7.82 9.99
C LYS A 20 0.31 -7.84 10.52
N ALA A 21 -0.22 -6.66 10.87
CA ALA A 21 -1.64 -6.48 11.14
C ALA A 21 -2.44 -6.45 9.82
N CYS A 22 -3.69 -6.92 9.86
CA CYS A 22 -4.61 -6.78 8.74
C CYS A 22 -4.94 -5.29 8.47
N ASP A 23 -5.49 -4.99 7.30
CA ASP A 23 -5.81 -3.62 6.89
C ASP A 23 -6.79 -2.91 7.84
N GLN A 24 -7.82 -3.63 8.27
CA GLN A 24 -8.84 -3.09 9.17
C GLN A 24 -8.30 -2.79 10.57
N CYS A 25 -7.52 -3.71 11.15
CA CYS A 25 -6.91 -3.47 12.46
C CYS A 25 -5.86 -2.36 12.39
N ASN A 26 -5.10 -2.30 11.29
CA ASN A 26 -4.11 -1.25 11.11
C ASN A 26 -4.76 0.15 10.97
N GLY A 27 -5.84 0.26 10.19
CA GLY A 27 -6.60 1.51 10.06
C GLY A 27 -7.23 1.97 11.38
N ARG A 28 -7.73 1.01 12.18
CA ARG A 28 -8.31 1.28 13.51
C ARG A 28 -7.28 1.43 14.63
N ARG A 29 -5.98 1.22 14.33
CA ARG A 29 -4.89 1.10 15.32
C ARG A 29 -5.21 0.10 16.43
N ALA A 30 -5.94 -0.95 16.10
CA ALA A 30 -6.37 -2.01 17.00
C ALA A 30 -5.34 -3.15 17.04
N LYS A 31 -5.29 -3.88 18.16
CA LYS A 31 -4.45 -5.08 18.28
C LYS A 31 -4.99 -6.16 17.34
N CYS A 32 -4.13 -6.66 16.46
CA CYS A 32 -4.47 -7.73 15.53
C CYS A 32 -3.84 -9.05 16.00
N ASP A 33 -4.59 -10.14 15.95
CA ASP A 33 -4.11 -11.48 16.34
C ASP A 33 -3.41 -12.24 15.20
N GLY A 34 -3.45 -11.73 13.96
CA GLY A 34 -2.78 -12.33 12.79
C GLY A 34 -3.45 -13.60 12.22
N GLU A 35 -4.55 -14.04 12.81
CA GLU A 35 -5.37 -15.13 12.27
C GLU A 35 -6.13 -14.67 11.01
N ARG A 36 -6.57 -15.62 10.15
CA ARG A 36 -7.35 -15.36 8.93
C ARG A 36 -8.71 -16.07 9.03
N PRO A 37 -9.82 -15.36 9.32
CA PRO A 37 -9.94 -13.94 9.65
C PRO A 37 -9.44 -13.57 11.07
N CYS A 38 -8.98 -12.33 11.26
CA CYS A 38 -8.50 -11.86 12.55
C CYS A 38 -9.64 -11.78 13.59
N LYS A 39 -9.41 -11.98 14.90
CA LYS A 39 -10.49 -11.97 15.91
C LYS A 39 -11.30 -10.69 15.89
N SER A 40 -10.65 -9.53 15.89
CA SER A 40 -11.35 -8.24 15.80
C SER A 40 -12.17 -8.08 14.52
N CYS A 41 -11.70 -8.68 13.41
CA CYS A 41 -12.40 -8.65 12.13
C CYS A 41 -13.64 -9.55 12.15
N ARG A 42 -13.52 -10.72 12.80
CA ARG A 42 -14.59 -11.68 13.01
C ARG A 42 -15.66 -11.12 13.94
N GLU A 43 -15.28 -10.48 15.03
CA GLU A 43 -16.21 -9.86 15.99
C GLU A 43 -16.94 -8.64 15.39
N CYS A 44 -16.24 -7.85 14.58
CA CYS A 44 -16.86 -6.73 13.87
C CYS A 44 -17.62 -7.17 12.60
N CYS A 45 -17.62 -8.45 12.24
CA CYS A 45 -18.20 -8.98 11.00
C CYS A 45 -17.78 -8.19 9.74
N ILE A 46 -16.52 -7.78 9.67
CA ILE A 46 -15.97 -7.01 8.54
C ILE A 46 -14.99 -7.84 7.72
N HIS A 47 -14.76 -7.40 6.49
CA HIS A 47 -13.83 -8.03 5.59
C HIS A 47 -12.38 -7.93 6.11
N CYS A 48 -11.75 -9.09 6.35
CA CYS A 48 -10.38 -9.19 6.83
C CYS A 48 -9.41 -9.36 5.65
N THR A 49 -8.75 -8.29 5.25
CA THR A 49 -7.72 -8.32 4.20
C THR A 49 -6.34 -8.09 4.77
N TYR A 50 -5.38 -8.85 4.24
CA TYR A 50 -3.94 -8.63 4.45
C TYR A 50 -3.28 -8.15 3.15
N ASN A 51 -4.10 -7.80 2.15
CA ASN A 51 -3.72 -7.40 0.80
C ASN A 51 -3.26 -5.95 0.76
N ARG A 52 -2.45 -5.50 1.74
CA ARG A 52 -1.51 -4.41 1.51
C ARG A 52 -0.54 -4.85 0.43
N GLU A 53 -1.01 -4.83 -0.82
CA GLU A 53 -0.24 -4.31 -1.92
C GLU A 53 0.22 -2.95 -1.41
N SER A 54 1.53 -2.83 -1.18
CA SER A 54 2.13 -1.54 -0.86
C SER A 54 1.51 -0.56 -1.83
N ARG A 55 0.77 0.43 -1.34
CA ARG A 55 0.33 1.52 -2.20
C ARG A 55 1.61 2.25 -2.62
N ARG A 56 2.32 1.73 -3.61
CA ARG A 56 2.96 2.51 -4.67
C ARG A 56 1.85 3.23 -5.46
N GLN A 57 0.90 3.85 -4.76
CA GLN A 57 0.25 5.08 -5.20
C GLN A 57 1.27 6.22 -5.03
N SER A 58 2.43 6.06 -5.64
CA SER A 58 3.33 7.17 -5.93
C SER A 58 3.25 7.34 -7.44
N ARG A 59 2.31 8.21 -7.84
CA ARG A 59 2.00 8.67 -9.20
C ARG A 59 1.35 7.59 -10.07
N VAL A 60 0.02 7.61 -10.22
CA VAL A 60 -0.54 8.26 -11.44
C VAL A 60 0.48 9.19 -12.06
N VAL A 61 1.33 8.63 -12.91
CA VAL A 61 2.07 9.42 -13.88
C VAL A 61 0.99 10.21 -14.60
N ARG A 62 0.85 11.49 -14.26
CA ARG A 62 0.11 12.43 -15.09
C ARG A 62 0.59 12.16 -16.49
N ALA A 63 -0.29 11.63 -17.34
CA ALA A 63 -0.01 11.37 -18.73
C ALA A 63 0.64 12.64 -19.26
N LYS A 64 1.94 12.57 -19.54
CA LYS A 64 2.72 13.72 -20.01
C LYS A 64 2.44 13.82 -21.50
N SER A 65 1.20 14.19 -21.84
CA SER A 65 0.85 14.68 -23.15
C SER A 65 1.59 16.01 -23.31
N LYS A 66 2.62 16.03 -24.15
CA LYS A 66 3.01 17.23 -24.89
C LYS A 66 4.03 16.93 -25.99
N ARG A 67 3.53 17.16 -27.21
CA ARG A 67 4.17 17.78 -28.37
C ARG A 67 5.19 16.94 -29.13
N GLN A 68 4.69 16.45 -30.27
CA GLN A 68 5.41 16.15 -31.51
C GLN A 68 6.64 17.05 -31.70
N ALA A 69 7.79 16.42 -31.94
CA ALA A 69 8.93 17.11 -32.54
C ALA A 69 8.82 16.94 -34.06
N ILE A 70 8.51 18.03 -34.77
CA ILE A 70 8.77 18.13 -36.20
C ILE A 70 10.28 18.33 -36.32
N VAL A 71 11.00 17.35 -36.86
CA VAL A 71 12.39 17.55 -37.31
C VAL A 71 12.38 17.78 -38.83
N PRO A 72 12.97 18.89 -39.31
CA PRO A 72 12.88 19.31 -40.70
C PRO A 72 13.81 18.50 -41.61
N LEU A 73 13.40 18.49 -42.87
CA LEU A 73 14.10 18.03 -44.06
C LEU A 73 15.55 18.53 -44.10
N TYR A 74 16.51 17.67 -43.77
CA TYR A 74 17.86 17.76 -44.34
C TYR A 74 18.19 16.42 -45.03
N ALA A 75 17.42 16.15 -46.08
CA ALA A 75 17.83 15.23 -47.13
C ALA A 75 18.79 15.98 -48.06
N SER A 76 20.08 16.05 -47.74
CA SER A 76 21.09 16.65 -48.63
C SER A 76 22.51 16.17 -48.28
N ASP A 77 22.82 14.89 -48.46
CA ASP A 77 24.22 14.48 -48.69
C ASP A 77 24.27 13.33 -49.71
N GLN A 78 23.66 13.57 -50.88
CA GLN A 78 23.99 12.88 -52.14
C GLN A 78 24.88 13.83 -52.95
N ALA A 79 26.16 13.94 -52.60
CA ALA A 79 27.15 14.61 -53.46
C ALA A 79 28.60 14.23 -53.12
N ARG A 80 28.96 12.93 -53.17
CA ARG A 80 30.37 12.49 -53.33
C ARG A 80 30.47 11.19 -54.15
N THR A 81 30.27 11.28 -55.46
CA THR A 81 31.16 10.60 -56.45
C THR A 81 32.48 11.39 -56.49
N PRO A 82 33.68 10.92 -56.96
CA PRO A 82 34.05 9.84 -57.91
C PRO A 82 35.35 9.06 -57.44
N PRO A 83 36.19 8.36 -58.25
CA PRO A 83 36.12 7.88 -59.65
C PRO A 83 35.89 6.37 -59.80
#